data_AF-A0A453KHX8-F1
#
_entry.id   AF-A0A453KHX8-F1
#
_cell.length_a   1.000
_cell.length_b   1.000
_cell.length_c   1.000
_cell.angle_alpha   90.00
_cell.angle_beta   90.00
_cell.angle_gamma   90.00
#
_symmetry.space_group_name_H-M   'P 1'
#
loop_
_entity.id
_entity.type
_entity.pdbx_description
1 polymer ?
#
loop_
_entity_poly.entity_id
_entity_poly.type
_entity_poly.pdbx_seq_one_letter_code
_entity_poly.pdbx_strand_id
1 'polypeptide(L)'
;MRTVAREQQKSRRYGVIKCDPLVRQGLDRTAKHMVIPYMPMLIPPINWTGYDKGAHLFLPSYVMRTHGARQQREAVKKAPKEQMQTIFEALDNLGSTKWRVNKKVLSIVDRIWSSGGRL
;
A
#
# COMPACT_ATOMS: atom_id res chain seq x y z
N MET A 1 12.21 -2.79 24.73
CA MET A 1 10.84 -3.28 24.53
C MET A 1 10.07 -3.00 25.82
N ARG A 2 9.02 -2.15 25.81
CA ARG A 2 8.22 -1.86 27.01
C ARG A 2 6.83 -2.43 26.81
N THR A 3 6.39 -3.27 27.73
CA THR A 3 5.01 -3.79 27.74
C THR A 3 4.11 -2.68 28.27
N VAL A 4 3.17 -2.21 27.45
CA VAL A 4 2.26 -1.11 27.82
C VAL A 4 0.87 -1.71 28.09
N ALA A 5 0.34 -1.51 29.30
CA ALA A 5 -1.05 -1.81 29.60
C ALA A 5 -1.93 -0.62 29.15
N ARG A 6 -3.05 -0.90 28.48
CA ARG A 6 -4.04 0.13 28.13
C ARG A 6 -4.84 0.48 29.39
N GLU A 7 -4.99 1.77 29.70
CA GLU A 7 -6.08 2.23 30.56
C GLU A 7 -7.41 1.99 29.85
N GLN A 8 -8.29 1.25 30.52
CA GLN A 8 -9.71 1.08 30.21
C GLN A 8 -10.10 0.43 28.86
N GLN A 9 -9.81 -0.86 28.71
CA GLN A 9 -10.75 -1.86 28.17
C GLN A 9 -10.13 -3.24 28.33
N LYS A 10 -10.91 -4.26 28.71
CA LYS A 10 -10.47 -5.66 28.91
C LYS A 10 -9.66 -6.16 27.69
N SER A 11 -8.35 -5.96 27.70
CA SER A 11 -7.50 -6.19 26.53
C SER A 11 -6.26 -6.96 26.94
N ARG A 12 -6.03 -8.07 26.25
CA ARG A 12 -4.88 -8.96 26.39
C ARG A 12 -3.57 -8.14 26.29
N ARG A 13 -2.61 -8.39 27.19
CA ARG A 13 -1.29 -7.72 27.18
C ARG A 13 -0.56 -8.00 25.85
N TYR A 14 0.04 -6.97 25.24
CA TYR A 14 0.86 -7.10 24.04
C TYR A 14 2.14 -6.24 24.15
N GLY A 15 3.19 -6.63 23.43
CA GLY A 15 4.46 -5.90 23.40
C GLY A 15 4.43 -4.75 22.39
N VAL A 16 5.00 -3.61 22.75
CA VAL A 16 5.14 -2.45 21.84
C VAL A 16 6.60 -2.06 21.72
N ILE A 17 7.02 -1.76 20.49
CA ILE A 17 8.27 -1.05 20.22
C ILE A 17 7.93 0.44 20.16
N LYS A 18 8.47 1.20 21.12
CA LYS A 18 8.27 2.65 21.22
C LYS A 18 9.56 3.35 20.84
N CYS A 19 9.49 4.27 19.88
CA CYS A 19 10.60 5.16 19.55
C CYS A 19 10.89 6.12 20.70
N ASP A 20 12.15 6.48 20.85
CA ASP A 20 12.56 7.57 21.73
C ASP A 20 11.87 8.89 21.30
N PRO A 21 11.44 9.76 22.24
CA PRO A 21 10.81 11.02 21.90
C PRO A 21 11.62 11.91 20.94
N LEU A 22 12.97 11.90 21.05
CA LEU A 22 13.83 12.68 20.16
C LEU A 22 13.79 12.14 18.72
N VAL A 23 13.81 10.82 18.57
CA VAL A 23 13.67 10.16 17.26
C VAL A 23 12.30 10.47 16.64
N ARG A 24 11.24 10.45 17.46
CA ARG A 24 9.88 10.78 17.02
C ARG A 24 9.78 12.22 16.51
N GLN A 25 10.39 13.18 17.21
CA GLN A 25 10.40 14.59 16.78
C GLN A 25 11.19 14.79 15.47
N GLY A 26 12.25 14.01 15.26
CA GLY A 26 13.03 14.04 14.02
C GLY A 26 12.32 13.44 12.80
N LEU A 27 11.32 12.58 13.01
CA LEU A 27 10.68 11.82 11.95
C LEU A 27 10.00 12.72 10.89
N ASP A 28 9.36 13.82 11.30
CA ASP A 28 8.71 14.75 10.38
C ASP A 28 9.71 15.40 9.39
N ARG A 29 10.98 15.56 9.81
CA ARG A 29 12.04 16.11 8.97
C ARG A 29 12.67 15.05 8.08
N THR A 30 12.87 13.84 8.58
CA THR A 30 13.60 12.78 7.90
C THR A 30 12.73 11.88 7.03
N ALA A 31 11.41 11.85 7.23
CA ALA A 31 10.47 11.03 6.47
C ALA A 31 10.53 11.25 4.95
N LYS A 32 10.98 12.43 4.49
CA LYS A 32 11.20 12.75 3.08
C LYS A 32 12.27 11.87 2.40
N HIS A 33 13.16 11.26 3.18
CA HIS A 33 14.23 10.40 2.70
C HIS A 33 13.88 8.90 2.82
N MET A 34 12.66 8.58 3.26
CA MET A 34 12.22 7.20 3.37
C MET A 34 11.97 6.64 1.97
N VAL A 35 12.60 5.51 1.64
CA VAL A 35 12.28 4.77 0.43
C VAL A 35 10.90 4.14 0.62
N ILE A 36 9.91 4.65 -0.11
CA ILE A 36 8.56 4.10 -0.09
C ILE A 36 8.44 3.13 -1.27
N PRO A 37 8.43 1.81 -1.03
CA PRO A 37 8.16 0.85 -2.10
C PRO A 37 6.71 0.97 -2.59
N TYR A 38 6.45 0.54 -3.82
CA TYR A 38 5.12 0.54 -4.46
C TYR A 38 4.54 1.93 -4.79
N MET A 39 5.39 2.85 -5.25
CA MET A 39 4.92 4.09 -5.90
C MET A 39 4.28 3.79 -7.27
N PRO A 40 3.36 4.63 -7.77
CA PRO A 40 2.80 4.49 -9.11
C PRO A 40 3.90 4.46 -10.17
N MET A 41 3.80 3.53 -11.12
CA MET A 41 4.78 3.44 -12.20
C MET A 41 4.59 4.55 -13.22
N LEU A 42 5.70 5.06 -13.75
CA LEU A 42 5.72 6.06 -14.82
C LEU A 42 5.59 5.43 -16.22
N ILE A 43 5.70 4.10 -16.28
CA ILE A 43 5.57 3.30 -17.49
C ILE A 43 4.41 2.30 -17.31
N PRO A 44 3.86 1.74 -18.40
CA PRO A 44 2.81 0.74 -18.31
C PRO A 44 3.22 -0.46 -17.44
N PRO A 45 2.30 -1.02 -16.63
CA PRO A 45 2.53 -2.24 -15.86
C PRO A 45 2.74 -3.46 -16.75
N ILE A 46 3.32 -4.52 -16.16
CA ILE A 46 3.33 -5.86 -16.77
C ILE A 46 1.93 -6.45 -16.67
N ASN A 47 1.44 -7.02 -17.77
CA ASN A 47 0.16 -7.71 -17.79
C ASN A 47 0.14 -8.95 -16.87
N TRP A 48 -1.01 -9.22 -16.27
CA TRP A 48 -1.21 -10.39 -15.42
C TRP A 48 -1.23 -11.67 -16.24
N THR A 49 -0.39 -12.62 -15.88
CA THR A 49 -0.32 -13.95 -16.51
C THR A 49 -0.41 -15.10 -15.50
N GLY A 50 -0.47 -14.77 -14.22
CA GLY A 50 -0.57 -15.73 -13.12
C GLY A 50 -0.69 -15.04 -11.77
N TYR A 51 -0.80 -15.84 -10.70
CA TYR A 51 -1.03 -15.36 -9.34
C TYR A 51 0.03 -14.36 -8.85
N ASP A 52 1.29 -14.58 -9.19
CA ASP A 52 2.47 -13.80 -8.80
C ASP A 52 3.22 -13.20 -9.99
N LYS A 53 2.55 -13.10 -11.16
CA LYS A 53 3.15 -12.63 -12.41
C LYS A 53 2.29 -11.52 -13.02
N GLY A 54 2.72 -10.27 -12.83
CA GLY A 54 2.05 -9.08 -13.36
C GLY A 54 2.31 -7.85 -12.49
N ALA A 55 1.67 -6.74 -12.84
CA ALA A 55 1.81 -5.42 -12.23
C ALA A 55 3.24 -4.84 -12.28
N HIS A 56 3.98 -4.82 -11.18
CA HIS A 56 5.27 -4.12 -11.12
C HIS A 56 6.38 -4.88 -11.87
N LEU A 57 7.35 -4.14 -12.41
CA LEU A 57 8.49 -4.72 -13.12
C LEU A 57 9.36 -5.64 -12.25
N PHE A 58 9.70 -5.16 -11.04
CA PHE A 58 10.67 -5.80 -10.16
C PHE A 58 10.12 -6.11 -8.77
N LEU A 59 9.08 -5.39 -8.35
CA LEU A 59 8.48 -5.59 -7.04
C LEU A 59 7.48 -6.77 -7.10
N PRO A 60 7.58 -7.75 -6.20
CA PRO A 60 6.67 -8.88 -6.19
C PRO A 60 5.25 -8.38 -5.98
N SER A 61 4.36 -8.77 -6.89
CA SER A 61 2.96 -8.38 -6.90
C SER A 61 2.10 -9.62 -6.99
N TYR A 62 1.03 -9.67 -6.20
CA TYR A 62 0.11 -10.81 -6.18
C TYR A 62 -1.28 -10.35 -6.58
N VAL A 63 -1.99 -11.17 -7.37
CA VAL A 63 -3.35 -10.90 -7.85
C VAL A 63 -4.31 -10.62 -6.70
N MET A 64 -4.15 -11.34 -5.58
CA MET A 64 -5.01 -11.22 -4.41
C MET A 64 -4.23 -10.81 -3.17
N ARG A 65 -4.73 -9.79 -2.48
CA ARG A 65 -4.26 -9.41 -1.15
C ARG A 65 -4.94 -10.30 -0.10
N THR A 66 -4.16 -10.99 0.71
CA THR A 66 -4.67 -11.88 1.77
C THR A 66 -4.08 -11.51 3.12
N HIS A 67 -4.90 -11.56 4.17
CA HIS A 67 -4.45 -11.40 5.56
C HIS A 67 -4.57 -12.74 6.30
N GLY A 68 -3.50 -13.55 6.26
CA GLY A 68 -3.45 -14.85 6.97
C GLY A 68 -4.31 -15.98 6.36
N ALA A 69 -5.09 -15.72 5.31
CA ALA A 69 -5.98 -16.70 4.69
C ALA A 69 -5.27 -17.58 3.65
N ARG A 70 -4.52 -18.58 4.12
CA ARG A 70 -3.76 -19.50 3.24
C ARG A 70 -4.65 -20.23 2.24
N GLN A 71 -5.84 -20.69 2.65
CA GLN A 71 -6.74 -21.44 1.77
C GLN A 71 -7.21 -20.62 0.57
N GLN A 72 -7.51 -19.32 0.76
CA GLN A 72 -7.90 -18.44 -0.34
C GLN A 72 -6.75 -18.28 -1.34
N ARG A 73 -5.53 -18.04 -0.84
CA ARG A 73 -4.33 -17.95 -1.68
C ARG A 73 -4.12 -19.21 -2.52
N GLU A 74 -4.23 -20.37 -1.90
CA GLU A 74 -4.04 -21.65 -2.60
C GLU A 74 -5.18 -21.96 -3.58
N ALA A 75 -6.41 -21.53 -3.29
CA ALA A 75 -7.53 -21.66 -4.23
C ALA A 75 -7.27 -20.86 -5.51
N VAL A 76 -6.83 -19.60 -5.41
CA VAL A 76 -6.53 -18.77 -6.59
C VAL A 76 -5.34 -19.32 -7.39
N LYS A 77 -4.31 -19.85 -6.72
CA LYS A 77 -3.18 -20.48 -7.42
C LYS A 77 -3.55 -21.75 -8.17
N LYS A 78 -4.51 -22.53 -7.64
CA LYS A 78 -4.96 -23.80 -8.23
C LYS A 78 -6.06 -23.62 -9.28
N ALA A 79 -6.68 -22.44 -9.34
CA ALA A 79 -7.71 -22.15 -10.32
C ALA A 79 -7.15 -22.31 -11.75
N PRO A 80 -7.92 -22.91 -12.68
CA PRO A 80 -7.54 -22.98 -14.09
C PRO A 80 -7.29 -21.58 -14.66
N LYS A 81 -6.27 -21.44 -15.51
CA LYS A 81 -5.90 -20.13 -16.07
C LYS A 81 -6.99 -19.56 -16.96
N GLU A 82 -7.72 -20.42 -17.63
CA GLU A 82 -8.82 -20.09 -18.54
C GLU A 82 -9.95 -19.37 -17.77
N GLN A 83 -10.21 -19.80 -16.53
CA GLN A 83 -11.20 -19.15 -15.66
C GLN A 83 -10.70 -17.82 -15.10
N MET A 84 -9.38 -17.67 -14.94
CA MET A 84 -8.75 -16.46 -14.42
C MET A 84 -8.47 -15.40 -15.49
N GLN A 85 -8.57 -15.76 -16.78
CA GLN A 85 -8.20 -14.89 -17.89
C GLN A 85 -8.98 -13.58 -17.88
N THR A 86 -10.31 -13.63 -17.73
CA THR A 86 -11.15 -12.42 -17.67
C THR A 86 -10.77 -11.53 -16.48
N ILE A 87 -10.35 -12.11 -15.36
CA ILE A 87 -9.89 -11.36 -14.19
C ILE A 87 -8.57 -10.66 -14.50
N PHE A 88 -7.62 -11.35 -15.14
CA PHE A 88 -6.34 -10.78 -15.54
C PHE A 88 -6.53 -9.62 -16.52
N GLU A 89 -7.34 -9.81 -17.56
CA GLU A 89 -7.64 -8.77 -18.54
C GLU A 89 -8.32 -7.56 -17.90
N ALA A 90 -9.26 -7.77 -16.98
CA ALA A 90 -9.87 -6.67 -16.23
C ALA A 90 -8.84 -5.90 -15.38
N LEU A 91 -7.95 -6.61 -14.69
CA LEU A 91 -6.88 -5.99 -13.90
C LEU A 91 -5.87 -5.22 -14.77
N ASP A 92 -5.55 -5.74 -15.96
CA ASP A 92 -4.66 -5.09 -16.92
C ASP A 92 -5.30 -3.82 -17.50
N ASN A 93 -6.60 -3.85 -17.79
CA ASN A 93 -7.34 -2.67 -18.24
C ASN A 93 -7.38 -1.58 -17.15
N LEU A 94 -7.60 -1.97 -15.89
CA LEU A 94 -7.54 -1.02 -14.77
C LEU A 94 -6.13 -0.47 -14.56
N GLY A 95 -5.11 -1.33 -14.65
CA GLY A 95 -3.71 -0.95 -14.44
C GLY A 95 -3.12 -0.08 -15.56
N SER A 96 -3.57 -0.26 -16.79
CA SER A 96 -3.13 0.52 -17.95
C SER A 96 -3.72 1.92 -18.02
N THR A 97 -4.72 2.22 -17.19
CA THR A 97 -5.34 3.55 -17.11
C THR A 97 -4.33 4.58 -16.60
N LYS A 98 -4.04 5.59 -17.42
CA LYS A 98 -3.05 6.64 -17.12
C LYS A 98 -3.65 7.70 -16.19
N TRP A 99 -2.94 8.00 -15.11
CA TRP A 99 -3.31 9.04 -14.16
C TRP A 99 -2.40 10.26 -14.29
N ARG A 100 -2.95 11.43 -13.97
CA ARG A 100 -2.20 12.68 -13.85
C ARG A 100 -2.68 13.44 -12.62
N VAL A 101 -1.74 14.02 -11.88
CA VAL A 101 -2.07 14.90 -10.76
C VAL A 101 -2.74 16.18 -11.26
N ASN A 102 -3.87 16.53 -10.67
CA ASN A 102 -4.53 17.81 -10.92
C ASN A 102 -3.78 18.93 -10.18
N LYS A 103 -2.95 19.68 -10.92
CA LYS A 103 -2.12 20.75 -10.37
C LYS A 103 -2.91 21.89 -9.70
N LYS A 104 -4.12 22.20 -10.20
CA LYS A 104 -4.96 23.28 -9.64
C LYS A 104 -5.52 22.89 -8.28
N VAL A 105 -5.97 21.64 -8.14
CA VAL A 105 -6.47 21.13 -6.85
C VAL A 105 -5.30 20.97 -5.89
N LEU A 106 -4.17 20.41 -6.36
CA LEU A 106 -2.97 20.25 -5.55
C LEU A 106 -2.52 21.59 -4.94
N SER A 107 -2.45 22.67 -5.74
CA SER A 107 -2.00 23.97 -5.22
C SER A 107 -2.92 24.55 -4.14
N ILE A 108 -4.23 24.30 -4.22
CA ILE A 108 -5.19 24.71 -3.19
C ILE A 108 -4.96 23.92 -1.91
N VAL A 109 -4.82 22.59 -2.02
CA VAL A 109 -4.57 21.71 -0.88
C VAL A 109 -3.24 22.05 -0.21
N ASP A 110 -2.18 22.29 -0.98
CA ASP A 110 -0.85 22.67 -0.47
C ASP A 110 -0.90 24.00 0.30
N ARG A 111 -1.69 24.97 -0.17
CA ARG A 111 -1.88 26.25 0.53
C ARG A 111 -2.60 26.06 1.86
N ILE A 112 -3.69 25.30 1.88
CA ILE A 112 -4.45 25.00 3.11
C ILE A 112 -3.59 24.22 4.11
N TRP A 113 -2.80 23.27 3.61
CA TRP A 113 -1.87 22.51 4.44
C TRP A 113 -0.83 23.44 5.08
N SER A 114 -0.24 24.33 4.28
CA SER A 114 0.77 25.29 4.74
C SER A 114 0.20 26.34 5.70
N SER A 115 -1.10 26.64 5.65
CA SER A 115 -1.79 27.54 6.61
C SER A 115 -2.20 26.84 7.92
N GLY A 116 -1.75 25.61 8.16
CA GLY A 116 -2.02 24.88 9.41
C GLY A 116 -3.29 24.04 9.40
N GLY A 117 -3.90 23.82 8.23
CA GLY A 117 -5.00 22.86 8.06
C GLY A 117 -6.28 23.28 8.78
N ARG A 118 -6.99 24.26 8.21
CA ARG A 118 -8.38 24.67 8.45
C ARG A 118 -8.75 25.66 7.33
N LEU A 119 -10.04 25.76 7.00
CA LEU A 119 -10.56 26.91 6.24
C LEU A 119 -10.70 28.11 7.18
#